data_AF-A0A935D8H0-F1
#
_entry.id   AF-A0A935D8H0-F1
#
_cell.length_a   1.000
_cell.length_b   1.000
_cell.length_c   1.000
_cell.angle_alpha   90.00
_cell.angle_beta   90.00
_cell.angle_gamma   90.00
#
_symmetry.space_group_name_H-M   'P 1'
#
loop_
_entity.id
_entity.type
_entity.pdbx_description
1 polymer ?
#
loop_
_entity_poly.entity_id
_entity_poly.type
_entity_poly.pdbx_seq_one_letter_code
_entity_poly.pdbx_strand_id
1 'polypeptide(L)'
;MSPLPTLILLTLLPFTFDLCAQTEVRITNVAALSEPVNIGADPIARAGIQAQGVEQERLEEVINFSRPAYWPIGLRSDSARNVNAETAKNYVAFLVCSYHTAEIPMVIIRIPAASNIHMPEDMRMGQDFYLVLTEDDIIAAPTRVSASKPSKGPAYGRMPKARIKKPEGVYATYDLGKDPAALEVLERRGLSKQEIEAVVFRSQQRNWPDGIDSFEERFPKLAKFKKFKAFSAAKWDGKVLLIIPAEKNKKVHPTLRPYLDIYMVYEENSVAVAGKGR
;
A
#
# COMPACT_ATOMS: atom_id res chain seq x y z
N MET A 1 27.40 -71.20 -0.80
CA MET A 1 27.65 -69.80 -0.44
C MET A 1 27.13 -68.95 -1.57
N SER A 2 25.95 -68.37 -1.41
CA SER A 2 25.25 -67.57 -2.43
C SER A 2 25.36 -66.10 -2.03
N PRO A 3 25.73 -65.17 -2.93
CA PRO A 3 25.76 -63.75 -2.59
C PRO A 3 24.35 -63.15 -2.65
N LEU A 4 24.01 -62.36 -1.62
CA LEU A 4 22.79 -61.53 -1.59
C LEU A 4 22.88 -60.39 -2.63
N PRO A 5 21.75 -59.97 -3.23
CA PRO A 5 21.71 -58.77 -4.04
C PRO A 5 21.56 -57.52 -3.17
N THR A 6 22.48 -56.57 -3.34
CA THR A 6 22.48 -55.24 -2.74
C THR A 6 21.37 -54.39 -3.36
N LEU A 7 20.37 -54.02 -2.56
CA LEU A 7 19.25 -53.17 -2.96
C LEU A 7 19.70 -51.70 -2.84
N ILE A 8 19.93 -51.03 -3.98
CA ILE A 8 20.24 -49.60 -4.04
C ILE A 8 18.93 -48.83 -3.84
N LEU A 9 18.77 -48.25 -2.66
CA LEU A 9 17.66 -47.36 -2.31
C LEU A 9 17.92 -45.98 -2.93
N LEU A 10 17.33 -45.74 -4.10
CA LEU A 10 17.37 -44.44 -4.77
C LEU A 10 16.45 -43.46 -4.00
N THR A 11 17.01 -42.63 -3.12
CA THR A 11 16.27 -41.57 -2.43
C THR A 11 15.96 -40.44 -3.41
N LEU A 12 14.73 -40.42 -3.91
CA LEU A 12 14.11 -39.27 -4.57
C LEU A 12 13.99 -38.13 -3.54
N LEU A 13 14.93 -37.18 -3.58
CA LEU A 13 14.78 -35.88 -2.92
C LEU A 13 13.68 -35.09 -3.65
N PRO A 14 12.63 -34.62 -2.95
CA PRO A 14 11.66 -33.73 -3.55
C PRO A 14 12.33 -32.38 -3.80
N PHE A 15 12.51 -32.01 -5.06
CA PHE A 15 12.73 -30.62 -5.45
C PHE A 15 11.49 -29.82 -5.06
N THR A 16 11.54 -29.16 -3.91
CA THR A 16 10.60 -28.10 -3.58
C THR A 16 10.89 -26.95 -4.54
N PHE A 17 10.05 -26.81 -5.56
CA PHE A 17 9.96 -25.58 -6.34
C PHE A 17 9.42 -24.50 -5.40
N ASP A 18 10.32 -23.77 -4.75
CA ASP A 18 9.96 -22.49 -4.16
C ASP A 18 9.46 -21.60 -5.30
N LEU A 19 8.18 -21.23 -5.23
CA LEU A 19 7.65 -20.10 -5.98
C LEU A 19 8.42 -18.86 -5.50
N CYS A 20 9.56 -18.57 -6.12
CA CYS A 20 10.34 -17.38 -5.83
C CYS A 20 9.48 -16.16 -6.12
N ALA A 21 8.97 -15.53 -5.05
CA ALA A 21 8.50 -14.17 -5.09
C ALA A 21 9.63 -13.31 -5.69
N GLN A 22 9.37 -12.64 -6.81
CA GLN A 22 10.36 -11.76 -7.43
C GLN A 22 10.76 -10.68 -6.42
N THR A 23 12.05 -10.60 -6.12
CA THR A 23 12.58 -9.67 -5.12
C THR A 23 12.49 -8.24 -5.66
N GLU A 24 11.71 -7.37 -5.02
CA GLU A 24 11.68 -5.93 -5.36
C GLU A 24 13.04 -5.31 -4.99
N VAL A 25 13.59 -4.51 -5.90
CA VAL A 25 14.88 -3.84 -5.73
C VAL A 25 14.76 -2.36 -6.05
N ARG A 26 15.65 -1.55 -5.46
CA ARG A 26 15.79 -0.12 -5.77
C ARG A 26 17.14 0.13 -6.42
N ILE A 27 17.13 0.97 -7.45
CA ILE A 27 18.35 1.42 -8.12
C ILE A 27 18.97 2.53 -7.26
N THR A 28 20.23 2.37 -6.86
CA THR A 28 20.97 3.36 -6.07
C THR A 28 21.86 4.23 -6.94
N ASN A 29 22.43 3.65 -8.00
CA ASN A 29 23.37 4.32 -8.88
C ASN A 29 22.97 4.14 -10.35
N VAL A 30 22.46 5.22 -10.94
CA VAL A 30 21.99 5.26 -12.34
C VAL A 30 23.15 5.53 -13.31
N ALA A 31 24.28 6.06 -12.81
CA ALA A 31 25.46 6.28 -13.63
C ALA A 31 26.07 4.96 -14.15
N ALA A 32 25.83 3.85 -13.46
CA ALA A 32 26.23 2.50 -13.90
C ALA A 32 25.54 2.06 -15.21
N LEU A 33 24.45 2.70 -15.60
CA LEU A 33 23.79 2.45 -16.89
C LEU A 33 24.49 3.13 -18.07
N SER A 34 25.62 3.84 -17.86
CA SER A 34 26.34 4.56 -18.91
C SER A 34 26.78 3.63 -20.06
N GLU A 35 27.11 2.37 -19.76
CA GLU A 35 27.50 1.36 -20.76
C GLU A 35 26.48 0.20 -20.79
N PRO A 36 25.48 0.24 -21.70
CA PRO A 36 24.44 -0.78 -21.74
C PRO A 36 25.02 -2.14 -22.17
N VAL A 37 24.94 -3.12 -21.27
CA VAL A 37 25.39 -4.50 -21.52
C VAL A 37 24.45 -5.17 -22.53
N ASN A 38 25.03 -5.72 -23.60
CA ASN A 38 24.26 -6.48 -24.59
C ASN A 38 24.09 -7.94 -24.16
N ILE A 39 23.00 -8.22 -23.43
CA ILE A 39 22.62 -9.57 -22.97
C ILE A 39 22.60 -10.58 -24.13
N GLY A 40 22.18 -10.17 -25.32
CA GLY A 40 22.10 -11.08 -26.47
C GLY A 40 23.45 -11.63 -26.93
N ALA A 41 24.52 -10.86 -26.72
CA ALA A 41 25.90 -11.22 -27.05
C ALA A 41 26.66 -11.84 -25.86
N ASP A 42 26.10 -11.80 -24.65
CA ASP A 42 26.73 -12.31 -23.43
C ASP A 42 26.22 -13.73 -23.11
N PRO A 43 27.02 -14.79 -23.37
CA PRO A 43 26.61 -16.16 -23.10
C PRO A 43 26.44 -16.44 -21.60
N ILE A 44 27.15 -15.71 -20.72
CA ILE A 44 27.07 -15.88 -19.26
C ILE A 44 25.75 -15.30 -18.76
N ALA A 45 25.37 -14.11 -19.23
CA ALA A 45 24.08 -13.52 -18.89
C ALA A 45 22.91 -14.42 -19.32
N ARG A 46 22.98 -15.01 -20.53
CA ARG A 46 21.96 -15.95 -21.02
C ARG A 46 21.88 -17.21 -20.17
N ALA A 47 23.02 -17.79 -19.80
CA ALA A 47 23.07 -18.95 -18.92
C ALA A 47 22.51 -18.63 -17.52
N GLY A 48 22.80 -17.44 -16.98
CA GLY A 48 22.26 -16.97 -15.71
C GLY A 48 20.74 -16.84 -15.69
N ILE A 49 20.16 -16.28 -16.76
CA ILE A 49 18.69 -16.18 -16.93
C ILE A 49 18.06 -17.57 -17.02
N GLN A 50 18.63 -18.48 -17.83
CA GLN A 50 18.12 -19.85 -17.98
C GLN A 50 18.23 -20.66 -16.67
N ALA A 51 19.30 -20.46 -15.89
CA ALA A 51 19.49 -21.12 -14.61
C ALA A 51 18.43 -20.73 -13.56
N GLN A 52 17.79 -19.57 -13.71
CA GLN A 52 16.65 -19.14 -12.88
C GLN A 52 15.30 -19.70 -13.36
N GLY A 53 15.30 -20.62 -14.33
CA GLY A 53 14.08 -21.24 -14.84
C GLY A 53 13.24 -20.31 -15.73
N VAL A 54 13.85 -19.28 -16.32
CA VAL A 54 13.16 -18.39 -17.26
C VAL A 54 13.01 -19.10 -18.61
N GLU A 55 11.77 -19.26 -19.05
CA GLU A 55 11.41 -19.86 -20.34
C GLU A 55 12.06 -19.14 -21.53
N GLN A 56 12.30 -19.87 -22.62
CA GLN A 56 13.00 -19.37 -23.81
C GLN A 56 12.32 -18.13 -24.43
N GLU A 57 10.98 -18.09 -24.48
CA GLU A 57 10.22 -16.94 -24.98
C GLU A 57 10.48 -15.69 -24.14
N ARG A 58 10.58 -15.85 -22.82
CA ARG A 58 10.84 -14.76 -21.89
C ARG A 58 12.30 -14.33 -21.89
N LEU A 59 13.23 -15.23 -22.20
CA LEU A 59 14.63 -14.88 -22.46
C LEU A 59 14.75 -13.94 -23.66
N GLU A 60 14.03 -14.22 -24.75
CA GLU A 60 14.02 -13.33 -25.92
C GLU A 60 13.43 -11.96 -25.61
N GLU A 61 12.37 -11.91 -24.80
CA GLU A 61 11.81 -10.67 -24.27
C GLU A 61 12.86 -9.85 -23.50
N VAL A 62 13.57 -10.48 -22.56
CA VAL A 62 14.65 -9.84 -21.78
C VAL A 62 15.75 -9.30 -22.69
N ILE A 63 16.19 -10.08 -23.69
CA ILE A 63 17.24 -9.68 -24.64
C ILE A 63 16.80 -8.51 -25.51
N ASN A 64 15.53 -8.47 -25.92
CA ASN A 64 15.01 -7.42 -26.79
C ASN A 64 14.80 -6.12 -26.01
N PHE A 65 14.16 -6.19 -24.85
CA PHE A 65 13.80 -5.01 -24.05
C PHE A 65 14.86 -4.58 -23.04
N SER A 66 16.04 -5.21 -23.04
CA SER A 66 17.23 -4.67 -22.36
C SER A 66 18.00 -3.65 -23.20
N ARG A 67 17.71 -3.53 -24.50
CA ARG A 67 18.46 -2.66 -25.40
C ARG A 67 18.03 -1.19 -25.23
N PRO A 68 18.97 -0.22 -25.30
CA PRO A 68 18.65 1.21 -25.18
C PRO A 68 17.58 1.73 -26.14
N ALA A 69 17.45 1.13 -27.32
CA ALA A 69 16.42 1.49 -28.29
C ALA A 69 14.98 1.29 -27.75
N TYR A 70 14.80 0.37 -26.81
CA TYR A 70 13.52 0.05 -26.17
C TYR A 70 13.39 0.66 -24.77
N TRP A 71 14.37 1.44 -24.32
CA TRP A 71 14.26 2.20 -23.08
C TRP A 71 13.35 3.43 -23.27
N PRO A 72 12.80 3.98 -22.18
CA PRO A 72 12.10 5.26 -22.24
C PRO A 72 13.04 6.38 -22.69
N ILE A 73 12.49 7.42 -23.33
CA ILE A 73 13.26 8.53 -23.94
C ILE A 73 14.25 9.14 -22.94
N GLY A 74 13.82 9.29 -21.68
CA GLY A 74 14.62 9.81 -20.58
C GLY A 74 15.81 8.96 -20.15
N LEU A 75 15.99 7.75 -20.70
CA LEU A 75 17.14 6.86 -20.43
C LEU A 75 17.96 6.48 -21.68
N ARG A 76 17.50 6.79 -22.90
CA ARG A 76 18.12 6.24 -24.13
C ARG A 76 19.55 6.68 -24.37
N SER A 77 19.90 7.90 -23.98
CA SER A 77 21.24 8.48 -24.17
C SER A 77 21.91 8.78 -22.84
N ASP A 78 23.24 8.85 -22.83
CA ASP A 78 24.05 9.13 -21.64
C ASP A 78 23.65 10.46 -21.00
N SER A 79 23.40 11.48 -21.83
CA SER A 79 22.91 12.78 -21.38
C SER A 79 21.54 12.68 -20.71
N ALA A 80 20.61 11.90 -21.29
CA ALA A 80 19.29 11.70 -20.70
C ALA A 80 19.39 10.95 -19.36
N ARG A 81 20.24 9.92 -19.26
CA ARG A 81 20.49 9.19 -18.01
C ARG A 81 21.07 10.08 -16.92
N ASN A 82 22.03 10.92 -17.26
CA ASN A 82 22.63 11.86 -16.31
C ASN A 82 21.62 12.88 -15.80
N VAL A 83 20.78 13.45 -16.67
CA VAL A 83 19.73 14.41 -16.29
C VAL A 83 18.65 13.74 -15.43
N ASN A 84 18.29 12.50 -15.74
CA ASN A 84 17.22 11.77 -15.06
C ASN A 84 17.70 10.82 -13.96
N ALA A 85 18.97 10.95 -13.52
CA ALA A 85 19.57 10.03 -12.56
C ALA A 85 18.78 9.95 -11.25
N GLU A 86 18.35 11.08 -10.68
CA GLU A 86 17.53 11.07 -9.46
C GLU A 86 16.12 10.53 -9.71
N THR A 87 15.53 10.84 -10.86
CA THR A 87 14.20 10.36 -11.23
C THR A 87 14.19 8.84 -11.38
N ALA A 88 15.20 8.25 -12.00
CA ALA A 88 15.31 6.81 -12.23
C ALA A 88 15.40 5.97 -10.94
N LYS A 89 15.85 6.55 -9.82
CA LYS A 89 15.82 5.85 -8.51
C LYS A 89 14.40 5.54 -8.02
N ASN A 90 13.38 6.20 -8.58
CA ASN A 90 11.98 6.02 -8.20
C ASN A 90 11.25 4.90 -8.96
N TYR A 91 11.93 4.19 -9.87
CA TYR A 91 11.35 3.00 -10.50
C TYR A 91 11.09 1.92 -9.45
N VAL A 92 9.96 1.24 -9.61
CA VAL A 92 9.70 -0.07 -9.00
C VAL A 92 10.34 -1.11 -9.91
N ALA A 93 11.37 -1.79 -9.42
CA ALA A 93 12.11 -2.80 -10.16
C ALA A 93 12.10 -4.14 -9.42
N PHE A 94 12.26 -5.23 -10.16
CA PHE A 94 12.30 -6.60 -9.64
C PHE A 94 13.52 -7.33 -10.16
N LEU A 95 14.22 -8.04 -9.28
CA LEU A 95 15.35 -8.89 -9.67
C LEU A 95 14.86 -10.05 -10.54
N VAL A 96 15.48 -10.22 -11.71
CA VAL A 96 15.27 -11.36 -12.62
C VAL A 96 16.30 -12.43 -12.34
N CYS A 97 17.58 -12.07 -12.38
CA CYS A 97 18.68 -12.97 -12.05
C CYS A 97 19.94 -12.18 -11.66
N SER A 98 20.81 -12.84 -10.89
CA SER A 98 22.19 -12.41 -10.68
C SER A 98 23.13 -13.35 -11.45
N TYR A 99 24.19 -12.80 -12.03
CA TYR A 99 25.20 -13.56 -12.75
C TYR A 99 26.56 -12.92 -12.55
N HIS A 100 27.62 -13.71 -12.68
CA HIS A 100 28.98 -13.23 -12.46
C HIS A 100 29.73 -13.17 -13.78
N THR A 101 30.22 -11.99 -14.14
CA THR A 101 31.26 -11.88 -15.16
C THR A 101 32.62 -12.17 -14.52
N ALA A 102 33.68 -12.28 -15.32
CA ALA A 102 35.03 -12.57 -14.80
C ALA A 102 35.54 -11.51 -13.81
N GLU A 103 34.95 -10.31 -13.79
CA GLU A 103 35.45 -9.17 -13.02
C GLU A 103 34.41 -8.60 -12.04
N ILE A 104 33.10 -8.65 -12.34
CA ILE A 104 32.07 -7.96 -11.55
C ILE A 104 30.77 -8.80 -11.44
N PRO A 105 30.15 -8.88 -10.24
CA PRO A 105 28.80 -9.43 -10.09
C PRO A 105 27.77 -8.49 -10.70
N MET A 106 26.99 -9.02 -11.64
CA MET A 106 25.98 -8.29 -12.40
C MET A 106 24.58 -8.80 -12.06
N VAL A 107 23.60 -7.93 -12.20
CA VAL A 107 22.19 -8.23 -11.97
C VAL A 107 21.34 -7.74 -13.13
N ILE A 108 20.31 -8.50 -13.44
CA ILE A 108 19.29 -8.13 -14.43
C ILE A 108 18.02 -7.82 -13.66
N ILE A 109 17.52 -6.60 -13.85
CA ILE A 109 16.29 -6.13 -13.22
C ILE A 109 15.22 -5.88 -14.27
N ARG A 110 13.96 -6.16 -13.90
CA ARG A 110 12.77 -5.86 -14.67
C ARG A 110 12.08 -4.63 -14.11
N ILE A 111 11.70 -3.70 -14.98
CA ILE A 111 10.89 -2.52 -14.64
C ILE A 111 9.52 -2.69 -15.30
N PRO A 112 8.51 -3.16 -14.55
CA PRO A 112 7.21 -3.44 -15.15
C PRO A 112 6.41 -2.16 -15.37
N ALA A 113 5.80 -2.02 -16.55
CA ALA A 113 5.03 -0.82 -16.91
C ALA A 113 3.86 -0.57 -15.94
N ALA A 114 3.15 -1.64 -15.56
CA ALA A 114 1.98 -1.56 -14.68
C ALA A 114 2.30 -0.99 -13.28
N SER A 115 3.50 -1.24 -12.76
CA SER A 115 3.92 -0.75 -11.43
C SER A 115 4.57 0.63 -11.46
N ASN A 116 4.76 1.21 -12.65
CA ASN A 116 5.51 2.44 -12.87
C ASN A 116 4.68 3.54 -13.55
N ILE A 117 3.35 3.49 -13.41
CA ILE A 117 2.43 4.53 -13.92
C ILE A 117 2.60 5.90 -13.25
N HIS A 118 3.34 5.97 -12.13
CA HIS A 118 3.66 7.23 -11.45
C HIS A 118 4.85 7.96 -12.06
N MET A 119 5.65 7.27 -12.89
CA MET A 119 6.84 7.86 -13.50
C MET A 119 6.45 8.93 -14.55
N PRO A 120 7.26 9.99 -14.72
CA PRO A 120 7.08 10.99 -15.77
C PRO A 120 6.93 10.37 -17.17
N GLU A 121 6.25 11.07 -18.08
CA GLU A 121 5.90 10.54 -19.41
C GLU A 121 7.13 10.12 -20.23
N ASP A 122 8.21 10.90 -20.17
CA ASP A 122 9.50 10.62 -20.82
C ASP A 122 10.26 9.44 -20.21
N MET A 123 9.92 9.07 -18.98
CA MET A 123 10.44 7.94 -18.20
C MET A 123 9.49 6.74 -18.19
N ARG A 124 8.35 6.81 -18.89
CA ARG A 124 7.35 5.74 -18.90
C ARG A 124 7.44 4.95 -20.20
N MET A 125 7.30 3.63 -20.09
CA MET A 125 7.09 2.74 -21.23
C MET A 125 5.72 2.08 -21.12
N GLY A 126 5.10 1.79 -22.27
CA GLY A 126 3.84 1.03 -22.34
C GLY A 126 4.01 -0.47 -22.07
N GLN A 127 5.24 -0.93 -21.89
CA GLN A 127 5.63 -2.32 -21.74
C GLN A 127 6.81 -2.42 -20.76
N ASP A 128 7.04 -3.63 -20.24
CA ASP A 128 8.17 -3.92 -19.36
C ASP A 128 9.48 -3.71 -20.13
N PHE A 129 10.50 -3.22 -19.42
CA PHE A 129 11.86 -3.15 -19.93
C PHE A 129 12.87 -3.61 -18.87
N TYR A 130 14.08 -3.92 -19.32
CA TYR A 130 15.09 -4.56 -18.49
C TYR A 130 16.34 -3.71 -18.45
N LEU A 131 17.00 -3.70 -17.29
CA LEU A 131 18.29 -3.04 -17.10
C LEU A 131 19.29 -4.04 -16.54
N VAL A 132 20.55 -3.85 -16.91
CA VAL A 132 21.68 -4.58 -16.35
C VAL A 132 22.48 -3.61 -15.50
N LEU A 133 22.74 -3.99 -14.25
CA LEU A 133 23.42 -3.18 -13.24
C LEU A 133 24.44 -4.07 -12.51
N THR A 134 25.35 -3.48 -11.72
CA THR A 134 26.11 -4.27 -10.76
C THR A 134 25.28 -4.54 -9.51
N GLU A 135 25.66 -5.55 -8.73
CA GLU A 135 24.97 -5.84 -7.46
C GLU A 135 25.06 -4.67 -6.45
N ASP A 136 26.12 -3.87 -6.51
CA ASP A 136 26.33 -2.69 -5.65
C ASP A 136 25.45 -1.48 -6.05
N ASP A 137 24.95 -1.46 -7.29
CA ASP A 137 24.09 -0.38 -7.82
C ASP A 137 22.60 -0.61 -7.52
N ILE A 138 22.27 -1.69 -6.80
CA ILE A 138 20.93 -1.97 -6.32
C ILE A 138 20.92 -2.29 -4.83
N ILE A 139 19.77 -2.08 -4.20
CA ILE A 139 19.50 -2.59 -2.86
C ILE A 139 18.16 -3.32 -2.86
N ALA A 140 18.03 -4.35 -2.04
CA ALA A 140 16.74 -4.97 -1.79
C ALA A 140 15.76 -3.88 -1.30
N ALA A 141 14.62 -3.74 -1.99
CA ALA A 141 13.63 -2.78 -1.55
C ALA A 141 13.12 -3.23 -0.17
N PRO A 142 12.96 -2.32 0.80
CA PRO A 142 12.33 -2.67 2.06
C PRO A 142 10.95 -3.24 1.71
N THR A 143 10.64 -4.45 2.20
CA THR A 143 9.38 -5.13 1.95
C THR A 143 8.25 -4.12 2.14
N ARG A 144 7.60 -3.71 1.04
CA ARG A 144 6.41 -2.88 1.14
C ARG A 144 5.42 -3.75 1.88
N VAL A 145 5.22 -3.49 3.17
CA VAL A 145 4.07 -4.00 3.90
C VAL A 145 2.90 -3.54 3.06
N SER A 146 2.27 -4.45 2.32
CA SER A 146 1.15 -4.10 1.46
C SER A 146 0.20 -3.32 2.35
N ALA A 147 -0.13 -2.07 2.01
CA ALA A 147 -1.07 -1.31 2.78
C ALA A 147 -2.34 -2.17 2.84
N SER A 148 -2.58 -2.80 3.99
CA SER A 148 -3.74 -3.66 4.19
C SER A 148 -4.95 -2.84 3.75
N LYS A 149 -5.85 -3.43 2.96
CA LYS A 149 -7.02 -2.73 2.40
C LYS A 149 -7.61 -1.79 3.47
N PRO A 150 -7.82 -0.49 3.15
CA PRO A 150 -8.32 0.47 4.14
C PRO A 150 -9.55 -0.09 4.83
N SER A 151 -9.57 -0.06 6.17
CA SER A 151 -10.70 -0.60 6.92
C SER A 151 -11.99 0.14 6.56
N LYS A 152 -13.10 -0.59 6.50
CA LYS A 152 -14.44 0.03 6.41
C LYS A 152 -14.82 0.74 7.71
N GLY A 153 -14.06 0.53 8.78
CA GLY A 153 -14.36 1.00 10.14
C GLY A 153 -15.07 -0.08 10.96
N PRO A 154 -15.19 0.12 12.28
CA PRO A 154 -15.79 -0.85 13.19
C PRO A 154 -17.26 -1.13 12.87
N ALA A 155 -17.67 -2.38 13.08
CA ALA A 155 -19.06 -2.80 12.90
C ALA A 155 -19.98 -2.16 13.96
N TYR A 156 -20.92 -1.32 13.52
CA TYR A 156 -21.83 -0.60 14.41
C TYR A 156 -23.09 -1.41 14.82
N GLY A 157 -23.36 -2.54 14.17
CA GLY A 157 -24.61 -3.31 14.36
C GLY A 157 -24.83 -3.83 15.78
N ARG A 158 -23.74 -4.01 16.55
CA ARG A 158 -23.77 -4.46 17.96
C ARG A 158 -23.58 -3.31 18.96
N MET A 159 -23.39 -2.08 18.47
CA MET A 159 -23.14 -0.93 19.33
C MET A 159 -24.45 -0.35 19.89
N PRO A 160 -24.43 0.23 21.10
CA PRO A 160 -25.57 0.93 21.66
C PRO A 160 -26.02 2.09 20.77
N LYS A 161 -27.34 2.23 20.53
CA LYS A 161 -27.89 3.38 19.80
C LYS A 161 -27.67 4.66 20.59
N ALA A 162 -27.32 5.74 19.90
CA ALA A 162 -27.09 7.05 20.48
C ALA A 162 -28.00 8.10 19.84
N ARG A 163 -28.49 9.04 20.66
CA ARG A 163 -29.29 10.19 20.23
C ARG A 163 -28.60 11.48 20.66
N ILE A 164 -28.28 12.33 19.69
CA ILE A 164 -27.69 13.66 19.93
C ILE A 164 -28.77 14.56 20.53
N LYS A 165 -28.56 15.03 21.77
CA LYS A 165 -29.48 15.94 22.48
C LYS A 165 -29.08 17.41 22.27
N LYS A 166 -27.77 17.67 22.35
CA LYS A 166 -27.15 18.99 22.22
C LYS A 166 -26.11 18.97 21.08
N PRO A 167 -26.52 19.28 19.84
CA PRO A 167 -25.61 19.29 18.69
C PRO A 167 -24.37 20.15 18.84
N GLU A 168 -24.47 21.23 19.60
CA GLU A 168 -23.40 22.18 19.91
C GLU A 168 -22.25 21.57 20.72
N GLY A 169 -22.49 20.46 21.43
CA GLY A 169 -21.46 19.73 22.18
C GLY A 169 -20.53 18.88 21.32
N VAL A 170 -20.48 19.11 20.01
CA VAL A 170 -19.58 18.40 19.08
C VAL A 170 -18.18 19.00 19.13
N TYR A 171 -17.17 18.14 19.29
CA TYR A 171 -15.77 18.53 19.18
C TYR A 171 -15.28 18.37 17.73
N ALA A 172 -15.69 19.28 16.84
CA ALA A 172 -15.41 19.15 15.40
C ALA A 172 -13.93 19.22 15.01
N THR A 173 -13.11 19.91 15.80
CA THR A 173 -11.67 20.09 15.58
C THR A 173 -10.81 19.19 16.48
N TYR A 174 -11.42 18.29 17.24
CA TYR A 174 -10.69 17.44 18.17
C TYR A 174 -9.93 16.34 17.43
N ASP A 175 -8.63 16.25 17.72
CA ASP A 175 -7.71 15.32 17.09
C ASP A 175 -7.64 14.00 17.89
N LEU A 176 -8.53 13.08 17.55
CA LEU A 176 -8.59 11.76 18.17
C LEU A 176 -7.26 10.99 18.06
N GLY A 177 -6.47 11.24 17.00
CA GLY A 177 -5.18 10.58 16.78
C GLY A 177 -4.08 11.02 17.73
N LYS A 178 -4.28 12.11 18.47
CA LYS A 178 -3.32 12.64 19.46
C LYS A 178 -3.75 12.41 20.90
N ASP A 179 -4.92 11.81 21.14
CA ASP A 179 -5.40 11.52 22.48
C ASP A 179 -5.09 10.05 22.86
N PRO A 180 -4.05 9.80 23.68
CA PRO A 180 -3.67 8.44 24.03
C PRO A 180 -4.76 7.73 24.85
N ALA A 181 -5.53 8.44 25.67
CA ALA A 181 -6.62 7.84 26.45
C ALA A 181 -7.76 7.39 25.54
N ALA A 182 -8.07 8.17 24.50
CA ALA A 182 -9.06 7.79 23.49
C ALA A 182 -8.63 6.54 22.71
N LEU A 183 -7.38 6.52 22.23
CA LEU A 183 -6.82 5.40 21.48
C LEU A 183 -6.79 4.11 22.31
N GLU A 184 -6.36 4.20 23.56
CA GLU A 184 -6.34 3.06 24.48
C GLU A 184 -7.75 2.48 24.70
N VAL A 185 -8.77 3.34 24.84
CA VAL A 185 -10.16 2.87 24.96
C VAL A 185 -10.64 2.15 23.71
N LEU A 186 -10.25 2.61 22.51
CA LEU A 186 -10.59 1.94 21.26
C LEU A 186 -9.91 0.58 21.13
N GLU A 187 -8.64 0.47 21.52
CA GLU A 187 -7.90 -0.80 21.56
C GLU A 187 -8.52 -1.78 22.55
N ARG A 188 -8.82 -1.33 23.79
CA ARG A 188 -9.49 -2.16 24.81
C ARG A 188 -10.89 -2.65 24.38
N ARG A 189 -11.55 -1.90 23.48
CA ARG A 189 -12.83 -2.31 22.86
C ARG A 189 -12.65 -3.36 21.76
N GLY A 190 -11.42 -3.73 21.43
CA GLY A 190 -11.07 -4.76 20.45
C GLY A 190 -11.04 -4.26 19.01
N LEU A 191 -10.90 -2.95 18.78
CA LEU A 191 -10.72 -2.43 17.42
C LEU A 191 -9.32 -2.77 16.93
N SER A 192 -9.22 -3.18 15.66
CA SER A 192 -7.92 -3.36 15.01
C SER A 192 -7.25 -2.02 14.75
N LYS A 193 -5.93 -2.03 14.57
CA LYS A 193 -5.15 -0.83 14.20
C LYS A 193 -5.75 -0.12 12.97
N GLN A 194 -6.15 -0.88 11.95
CA GLN A 194 -6.75 -0.32 10.74
C GLN A 194 -8.13 0.29 10.99
N GLU A 195 -8.93 -0.28 11.91
CA GLU A 195 -10.20 0.31 12.32
C GLU A 195 -9.97 1.62 13.08
N ILE A 196 -9.00 1.67 13.99
CA ILE A 196 -8.63 2.88 14.73
C ILE A 196 -8.17 3.97 13.75
N GLU A 197 -7.29 3.65 12.80
CA GLU A 197 -6.85 4.59 11.77
C GLU A 197 -8.02 5.12 10.94
N ALA A 198 -8.98 4.25 10.56
CA ALA A 198 -10.18 4.67 9.84
C ALA A 198 -11.08 5.60 10.68
N VAL A 199 -11.22 5.32 11.98
CA VAL A 199 -11.97 6.17 12.92
C VAL A 199 -11.30 7.53 13.07
N VAL A 200 -10.00 7.57 13.33
CA VAL A 200 -9.21 8.80 13.48
C VAL A 200 -9.27 9.66 12.22
N PHE A 201 -9.11 9.03 11.04
CA PHE A 201 -9.19 9.75 9.79
C PHE A 201 -10.59 10.35 9.58
N ARG A 202 -11.64 9.54 9.71
CA ARG A 202 -13.03 9.96 9.43
C ARG A 202 -13.69 10.72 10.59
N SER A 203 -13.00 10.95 11.70
CA SER A 203 -13.45 11.84 12.78
C SER A 203 -13.11 13.31 12.55
N GLN A 204 -12.19 13.60 11.63
CA GLN A 204 -11.77 14.96 11.31
C GLN A 204 -12.84 15.68 10.47
N GLN A 205 -13.17 16.93 10.81
CA GLN A 205 -14.24 17.67 10.10
C GLN A 205 -14.02 17.77 8.59
N ARG A 206 -12.77 17.86 8.12
CA ARG A 206 -12.43 17.88 6.68
C ARG A 206 -12.87 16.62 5.91
N ASN A 207 -13.17 15.54 6.62
CA ASN A 207 -13.63 14.27 6.07
C ASN A 207 -15.13 14.03 6.32
N TRP A 208 -15.84 15.04 6.83
CA TRP A 208 -17.30 15.03 6.93
C TRP A 208 -17.93 15.49 5.61
N PRO A 209 -19.25 15.32 5.40
CA PRO A 209 -19.93 15.85 4.23
C PRO A 209 -19.71 17.36 4.09
N ASP A 210 -19.55 17.82 2.84
CA ASP A 210 -19.26 19.20 2.46
C ASP A 210 -20.14 20.21 3.20
N GLY A 211 -21.41 19.87 3.44
CA GLY A 211 -22.31 20.76 4.15
C GLY A 211 -22.03 20.95 5.64
N ILE A 212 -21.03 20.29 6.24
CA ILE A 212 -20.69 20.39 7.67
C ILE A 212 -19.18 20.29 7.96
N ASP A 213 -18.34 20.34 6.93
CA ASP A 213 -16.88 20.17 7.02
C ASP A 213 -16.14 21.40 7.59
N SER A 214 -16.78 22.57 7.56
CA SER A 214 -16.33 23.83 8.17
C SER A 214 -17.32 24.36 9.20
N PHE A 215 -16.91 25.38 9.97
CA PHE A 215 -17.76 25.97 11.00
C PHE A 215 -18.94 26.72 10.38
N GLU A 216 -18.69 27.50 9.34
CA GLU A 216 -19.63 28.35 8.61
C GLU A 216 -20.74 27.51 7.96
N GLU A 217 -20.35 26.37 7.39
CA GLU A 217 -21.25 25.36 6.82
C GLU A 217 -22.10 24.67 7.88
N ARG A 218 -21.47 24.27 9.00
CA ARG A 218 -22.04 23.43 10.05
C ARG A 218 -22.98 24.19 10.98
N PHE A 219 -22.58 25.37 11.44
CA PHE A 219 -23.29 26.16 12.44
C PHE A 219 -24.78 26.35 12.14
N PRO A 220 -25.20 26.81 10.93
CA PRO A 220 -26.62 26.97 10.61
C PRO A 220 -27.38 25.64 10.50
N LYS A 221 -26.67 24.50 10.45
CA LYS A 221 -27.23 23.16 10.30
C LYS A 221 -27.15 22.32 11.58
N LEU A 222 -26.56 22.82 12.67
CA LEU A 222 -26.37 22.06 13.93
C LEU A 222 -27.67 21.44 14.44
N ALA A 223 -28.80 22.17 14.42
CA ALA A 223 -30.09 21.64 14.86
C ALA A 223 -30.51 20.37 14.09
N LYS A 224 -30.07 20.22 12.83
CA LYS A 224 -30.37 19.06 11.99
C LYS A 224 -29.58 17.81 12.40
N PHE A 225 -28.50 17.92 13.17
CA PHE A 225 -27.70 16.77 13.64
C PHE A 225 -28.51 15.83 14.53
N LYS A 226 -29.55 16.34 15.21
CA LYS A 226 -30.51 15.52 15.97
C LYS A 226 -31.21 14.45 15.11
N LYS A 227 -31.20 14.60 13.78
CA LYS A 227 -31.77 13.65 12.82
C LYS A 227 -30.83 12.50 12.46
N PHE A 228 -29.55 12.57 12.83
CA PHE A 228 -28.62 11.48 12.58
C PHE A 228 -29.00 10.23 13.38
N LYS A 229 -28.96 9.08 12.70
CA LYS A 229 -28.92 7.78 13.37
C LYS A 229 -27.47 7.50 13.75
N ALA A 230 -27.20 7.50 15.04
CA ALA A 230 -25.87 7.33 15.59
C ALA A 230 -25.79 6.13 16.55
N PHE A 231 -24.57 5.63 16.75
CA PHE A 231 -24.25 4.55 17.67
C PHE A 231 -23.01 4.93 18.49
N SER A 232 -22.98 4.54 19.77
CA SER A 232 -21.86 4.85 20.67
C SER A 232 -20.76 3.79 20.54
N ALA A 233 -19.58 4.20 20.06
CA ALA A 233 -18.42 3.33 19.92
C ALA A 233 -17.58 3.26 21.20
N ALA A 234 -17.31 4.41 21.81
CA ALA A 234 -16.44 4.53 22.97
C ALA A 234 -16.83 5.73 23.83
N LYS A 235 -16.38 5.71 25.09
CA LYS A 235 -16.50 6.80 26.06
C LYS A 235 -15.21 6.92 26.86
N TRP A 236 -14.74 8.14 27.09
CA TRP A 236 -13.54 8.46 27.86
C TRP A 236 -13.61 9.94 28.27
N ASP A 237 -13.08 10.31 29.43
CA ASP A 237 -12.88 11.71 29.86
C ASP A 237 -14.03 12.68 29.55
N GLY A 238 -15.27 12.27 29.89
CA GLY A 238 -16.49 13.06 29.66
C GLY A 238 -16.87 13.23 28.17
N LYS A 239 -16.31 12.41 27.28
CA LYS A 239 -16.55 12.40 25.83
C LYS A 239 -17.14 11.07 25.40
N VAL A 240 -17.80 11.10 24.25
CA VAL A 240 -18.36 9.93 23.58
C VAL A 240 -18.05 9.99 22.09
N LEU A 241 -17.53 8.89 21.55
CA LEU A 241 -17.36 8.70 20.12
C LEU A 241 -18.67 8.13 19.54
N LEU A 242 -19.22 8.84 18.57
CA LEU A 242 -20.37 8.39 17.80
C LEU A 242 -19.95 7.93 16.42
N ILE A 243 -20.50 6.80 15.99
CA ILE A 243 -20.52 6.38 14.59
C ILE A 243 -21.83 6.86 13.98
N ILE A 244 -21.75 7.51 12.82
CA ILE A 244 -22.91 7.89 11.99
C ILE A 244 -22.82 7.10 10.69
N PRO A 245 -23.48 5.93 10.61
CA PRO A 245 -23.33 5.08 9.45
C PRO A 245 -23.99 5.66 8.21
N ALA A 246 -23.29 5.68 7.08
CA ALA A 246 -23.83 6.15 5.80
C ALA A 246 -25.11 5.37 5.45
N GLU A 247 -25.10 4.05 5.66
CA GLU A 247 -26.21 3.17 5.31
C GLU A 247 -27.52 3.53 6.03
N LYS A 248 -27.42 3.93 7.31
CA LYS A 248 -28.60 4.29 8.13
C LYS A 248 -29.06 5.72 7.87
N ASN A 249 -28.19 6.56 7.32
CA ASN A 249 -28.41 8.00 7.09
C ASN A 249 -28.61 8.38 5.61
N LYS A 250 -28.83 7.41 4.71
CA LYS A 250 -29.12 7.64 3.27
C LYS A 250 -30.27 8.61 2.98
N LYS A 251 -31.23 8.75 3.89
CA LYS A 251 -32.42 9.63 3.74
C LYS A 251 -32.25 11.01 4.39
N VAL A 252 -31.10 11.29 5.01
CA VAL A 252 -30.81 12.62 5.54
C VAL A 252 -30.60 13.59 4.37
N HIS A 253 -30.82 14.88 4.63
CA HIS A 253 -30.60 15.97 3.67
C HIS A 253 -29.24 15.82 2.96
N PRO A 254 -29.13 16.05 1.64
CA PRO A 254 -27.90 15.81 0.88
C PRO A 254 -26.65 16.42 1.50
N THR A 255 -26.73 17.67 1.96
CA THR A 255 -25.60 18.39 2.59
C THR A 255 -25.13 17.80 3.93
N LEU A 256 -25.88 16.88 4.53
CA LEU A 256 -25.54 16.23 5.80
C LEU A 256 -25.25 14.73 5.60
N ARG A 257 -25.48 14.22 4.40
CA ARG A 257 -25.51 12.78 4.14
C ARG A 257 -24.08 12.24 4.09
N PRO A 258 -23.71 11.28 4.96
CA PRO A 258 -22.42 10.63 4.86
C PRO A 258 -22.36 9.75 3.60
N TYR A 259 -21.30 9.89 2.80
CA TYR A 259 -20.98 8.93 1.74
C TYR A 259 -20.31 7.67 2.30
N LEU A 260 -19.57 7.83 3.39
CA LEU A 260 -18.94 6.79 4.20
C LEU A 260 -19.35 6.98 5.66
N ASP A 261 -19.15 5.96 6.49
CA ASP A 261 -19.35 6.09 7.93
C ASP A 261 -18.42 7.16 8.49
N ILE A 262 -19.00 8.18 9.12
CA ILE A 262 -18.28 9.28 9.76
C ILE A 262 -18.33 9.13 11.27
N TYR A 263 -17.35 9.72 11.94
CA TYR A 263 -17.23 9.66 13.39
C TYR A 263 -17.28 11.07 13.96
N MET A 264 -17.96 11.23 15.08
CA MET A 264 -18.05 12.51 15.76
C MET A 264 -17.81 12.32 17.24
N VAL A 265 -16.90 13.11 17.79
CA VAL A 265 -16.66 13.18 19.24
C VAL A 265 -17.60 14.21 19.82
N TYR A 266 -18.36 13.82 20.82
CA TYR A 266 -19.29 14.67 21.54
C TYR A 266 -18.94 14.72 23.02
N GLU A 267 -19.31 15.81 23.69
CA GLU A 267 -19.44 15.81 25.14
C GLU A 267 -20.46 14.74 25.57
N GLU A 268 -20.16 13.98 26.61
CA GLU A 268 -20.99 12.86 27.06
C GLU A 268 -22.43 13.30 27.38
N ASN A 269 -22.58 14.42 28.09
CA ASN A 269 -23.89 14.97 28.47
C ASN A 269 -24.72 15.46 27.28
N SER A 270 -24.06 15.70 26.14
CA SER A 270 -24.69 16.14 24.90
C SER A 270 -25.36 15.00 24.13
N VAL A 271 -25.19 13.74 24.58
CA VAL A 271 -25.72 12.53 23.94
C VAL A 271 -26.53 11.69 24.94
N ALA A 272 -27.56 11.00 24.44
CA ALA A 272 -28.26 9.95 25.17
C ALA A 272 -27.93 8.61 24.51
N VAL A 273 -27.35 7.68 25.25
CA VAL A 273 -27.06 6.33 24.77
C VAL A 273 -28.10 5.37 25.35
N ALA A 274 -28.80 4.62 24.50
CA ALA A 274 -29.69 3.57 24.95
C ALA A 274 -28.85 2.43 25.57
N GLY A 275 -29.20 1.95 26.77
CA GLY A 275 -28.38 1.08 27.64
C GLY A 275 -27.65 -0.10 26.95
N LYS A 276 -26.61 -0.68 27.56
CA LYS A 276 -26.45 -1.01 28.98
C LYS A 276 -25.36 -0.20 29.69
N GLY A 277 -25.73 0.42 30.81
CA GLY A 277 -24.81 0.55 31.92
C GLY A 277 -24.43 -0.86 32.38
N ARG A 278 -23.13 -1.14 32.38
CA ARG A 278 -22.48 -2.05 33.29
C ARG A 278 -21.33 -1.26 33.89
#